data_AF-A0A509BCX0-F1
#
_entry.id   AF-A0A509BCX0-F1
#
_cell.length_a   1.000
_cell.length_b   1.000
_cell.length_c   1.000
_cell.angle_alpha   90.00
_cell.angle_beta   90.00
_cell.angle_gamma   90.00
#
_symmetry.space_group_name_H-M   'P 1'
#
loop_
_entity.id
_entity.type
_entity.pdbx_description
1 polymer ?
#
loop_
_entity_poly.entity_id
_entity_poly.type
_entity_poly.pdbx_seq_one_letter_code
_entity_poly.pdbx_strand_id
1 'polypeptide(L)'
;MISAFDIFKIGIGPSSSHTVGPMNAGKCFIDRLIDSGDLPRTTRITVDLYGSLSLTGKGHATDTAIIMGLAGNTPQDVNIDSIPAFIQEVARSSRLSVAGGAHVVDFPVADSILFHAETLARHENGMRITAWHGQTPLLHKTYYSIGGGFIVEEERFGQSHDVEKSVPYDFHSASELLTLCERQGLSVSGLMMQNELALRSKEQIDAGFARIWQVMATGIERGMNTEGVLPGR
;
A
#
# COMPACT_ATOMS: atom_id res chain seq x y z
N MET A 1 -18.75 0.41 -10.66
CA MET A 1 -18.95 -0.23 -9.33
C MET A 1 -17.65 -0.35 -8.53
N ILE A 2 -17.68 0.04 -7.25
CA ILE A 2 -16.61 -0.19 -6.25
C ILE A 2 -16.91 -1.51 -5.52
N SER A 3 -15.94 -2.43 -5.49
CA SER A 3 -16.11 -3.74 -4.83
C SER A 3 -16.09 -3.59 -3.31
N ALA A 4 -16.80 -4.47 -2.60
CA ALA A 4 -16.68 -4.58 -1.15
C ALA A 4 -15.22 -4.84 -0.71
N PHE A 5 -14.44 -5.55 -1.53
CA PHE A 5 -13.01 -5.79 -1.32
C PHE A 5 -12.13 -4.56 -1.57
N ASP A 6 -12.65 -3.53 -2.26
CA ASP A 6 -11.97 -2.24 -2.39
C ASP A 6 -12.16 -1.37 -1.13
N ILE A 7 -13.25 -1.60 -0.39
CA ILE A 7 -13.55 -0.94 0.89
C ILE A 7 -12.84 -1.65 2.04
N PHE A 8 -13.02 -2.97 2.17
CA PHE A 8 -12.43 -3.78 3.23
C PHE A 8 -11.14 -4.44 2.78
N LYS A 9 -10.03 -3.72 2.99
CA LYS A 9 -8.69 -4.21 2.64
C LYS A 9 -7.91 -4.60 3.89
N ILE A 10 -7.31 -5.78 3.83
CA ILE A 10 -6.30 -6.19 4.80
C ILE A 10 -5.03 -5.35 4.53
N GLY A 11 -4.43 -4.85 5.60
CA GLY A 11 -3.24 -4.02 5.56
C GLY A 11 -2.63 -3.91 6.94
N ILE A 12 -1.67 -2.99 7.08
CA ILE A 12 -1.06 -2.66 8.36
C ILE A 12 -1.40 -1.24 8.79
N GLY A 13 -1.52 -1.05 10.11
CA GLY A 13 -1.61 0.26 10.72
C GLY A 13 -0.26 0.98 10.79
N PRO A 14 -0.24 2.26 11.20
CA PRO A 14 -1.39 3.01 11.71
C PRO A 14 -2.24 3.70 10.62
N SER A 15 -1.76 3.86 9.39
CA SER A 15 -2.42 4.71 8.39
C SER A 15 -2.48 4.11 6.99
N SER A 16 -3.65 4.12 6.36
CA SER A 16 -3.79 3.66 4.98
C SER A 16 -3.04 4.56 3.98
N SER A 17 -3.03 5.87 4.19
CA SER A 17 -2.34 6.81 3.29
C SER A 17 -0.84 6.94 3.59
N HIS A 18 -0.44 6.80 4.85
CA HIS A 18 0.95 7.03 5.28
C HIS A 18 1.72 5.74 5.62
N THR A 19 1.07 4.59 5.61
CA THR A 19 1.71 3.29 5.85
C THR A 19 1.45 2.32 4.69
N VAL A 20 0.18 2.03 4.38
CA VAL A 20 -0.17 1.06 3.32
C VAL A 20 0.26 1.55 1.94
N GLY A 21 -0.09 2.79 1.57
CA GLY A 21 0.33 3.38 0.29
C GLY A 21 1.85 3.39 0.08
N PRO A 22 2.63 3.94 1.02
CA PRO A 22 4.10 3.95 0.92
C PRO A 22 4.75 2.57 0.84
N MET A 23 4.24 1.57 1.57
CA MET A 23 4.71 0.20 1.43
C MET A 23 4.42 -0.38 0.03
N ASN A 24 3.20 -0.15 -0.48
CA ASN A 24 2.84 -0.54 -1.85
C ASN A 24 3.76 0.12 -2.88
N ALA A 25 4.13 1.39 -2.69
CA ALA A 25 5.03 2.09 -3.60
C ALA A 25 6.45 1.50 -3.57
N GLY A 26 6.95 1.17 -2.38
CA GLY A 26 8.23 0.45 -2.22
C GLY A 26 8.22 -0.91 -2.93
N LYS A 27 7.16 -1.70 -2.74
CA LYS A 27 7.00 -3.01 -3.40
C LYS A 27 6.92 -2.88 -4.91
N CYS A 28 6.07 -1.99 -5.42
CA CYS A 28 5.90 -1.72 -6.83
C CYS A 28 7.23 -1.29 -7.50
N PHE A 29 8.00 -0.44 -6.81
CA PHE A 29 9.29 0.00 -7.31
C PHE A 29 10.31 -1.14 -7.43
N ILE A 30 10.39 -2.02 -6.43
CA ILE A 30 11.30 -3.16 -6.47
C ILE A 30 10.89 -4.19 -7.51
N ASP A 31 9.60 -4.47 -7.64
CA ASP A 31 9.11 -5.35 -8.71
C ASP A 31 9.50 -4.81 -10.08
N ARG A 32 9.41 -3.49 -10.27
CA ARG A 32 9.82 -2.86 -11.52
C ARG A 32 11.32 -2.95 -11.78
N LEU A 33 12.16 -2.87 -10.74
CA LEU A 33 13.61 -3.08 -10.87
C LEU A 33 13.96 -4.52 -11.22
N ILE A 34 13.19 -5.48 -10.71
CA ILE A 34 13.33 -6.90 -11.08
C ILE A 34 12.95 -7.07 -12.54
N ASP A 35 11.78 -6.57 -12.94
CA ASP A 35 11.25 -6.71 -14.30
C ASP A 35 12.14 -6.04 -15.35
N SER A 36 12.80 -4.91 -15.02
CA SER A 36 13.74 -4.25 -15.92
C SER A 36 15.13 -4.91 -15.98
N GLY A 37 15.42 -5.83 -15.05
CA GLY A 37 16.73 -6.47 -14.91
C GLY A 37 17.80 -5.58 -14.26
N ASP A 38 17.42 -4.44 -13.67
CA ASP A 38 18.37 -3.49 -13.06
C ASP A 38 18.67 -3.78 -11.58
N LEU A 39 17.92 -4.66 -10.93
CA LEU A 39 18.15 -5.02 -9.52
C LEU A 39 19.61 -5.40 -9.23
N PRO A 40 20.28 -6.30 -9.99
CA PRO A 40 21.66 -6.71 -9.68
C PRO A 40 22.68 -5.56 -9.81
N ARG A 41 22.36 -4.52 -10.58
CA ARG A 41 23.21 -3.34 -10.79
C ARG A 41 22.95 -2.25 -9.76
N THR A 42 21.87 -2.36 -8.98
CA THR A 42 21.49 -1.34 -8.02
C THR A 42 22.41 -1.41 -6.81
N THR A 43 23.18 -0.35 -6.54
CA THR A 43 24.07 -0.25 -5.40
C THR A 43 23.44 0.47 -4.22
N ARG A 44 22.53 1.41 -4.48
CA ARG A 44 21.87 2.26 -3.47
C ARG A 44 20.44 2.57 -3.90
N ILE A 45 19.55 2.74 -2.93
CA ILE A 45 18.20 3.28 -3.14
C ILE A 45 18.02 4.52 -2.27
N THR A 46 17.41 5.57 -2.84
CA THR A 46 17.00 6.76 -2.09
C THR A 46 15.51 7.00 -2.26
N VAL A 47 14.90 7.61 -1.25
CA VAL A 47 13.47 7.88 -1.15
C VAL A 47 13.32 9.33 -0.72
N ASP A 48 12.70 10.14 -1.57
CA ASP A 48 12.30 11.50 -1.27
C ASP A 48 10.81 11.51 -0.89
N LEU A 49 10.49 11.97 0.32
CA LEU A 49 9.10 12.17 0.79
C LEU A 49 8.74 13.64 0.73
N TYR A 50 7.55 13.95 0.23
CA TYR A 50 7.07 15.33 0.02
C TYR A 50 5.78 15.62 0.77
N GLY A 51 5.56 16.90 1.09
CA GLY A 51 4.31 17.43 1.61
C GLY A 51 3.82 16.75 2.89
N SER A 52 2.54 16.43 2.96
CA SER A 52 1.88 15.87 4.15
C SER A 52 2.49 14.50 4.56
N LEU A 53 2.92 13.72 3.57
CA LEU A 53 3.61 12.45 3.77
C LEU A 53 4.96 12.62 4.48
N SER A 54 5.68 13.70 4.18
CA SER A 54 6.93 14.06 4.83
C SER A 54 6.72 14.57 6.26
N LEU A 55 5.79 15.52 6.42
CA LEU A 55 5.54 16.22 7.69
C LEU A 55 5.08 15.27 8.81
N THR A 56 4.28 14.27 8.45
CA THR A 56 3.72 13.33 9.43
C THR A 56 4.35 11.94 9.35
N GLY A 57 5.30 11.73 8.43
CA GLY A 57 5.78 10.41 8.06
C GLY A 57 6.43 9.62 9.20
N LYS A 58 7.19 10.29 10.08
CA LYS A 58 7.79 9.65 11.26
C LYS A 58 6.75 9.19 12.28
N GLY A 59 5.69 9.97 12.48
CA GLY A 59 4.58 9.61 13.39
C GLY A 59 3.72 8.47 12.86
N HIS A 60 3.65 8.31 11.53
CA HIS A 60 2.88 7.26 10.87
C HIS A 60 3.70 6.04 10.43
N ALA A 61 4.98 5.96 10.85
CA ALA A 61 5.91 4.91 10.46
C ALA A 61 6.06 4.74 8.93
N THR A 62 5.97 5.85 8.18
CA THR A 62 6.10 5.87 6.71
C THR A 62 7.46 5.37 6.26
N ASP A 63 8.53 5.73 6.97
CA ASP A 63 9.88 5.26 6.72
C ASP A 63 9.98 3.73 6.81
N THR A 64 9.46 3.17 7.90
CA THR A 64 9.37 1.73 8.15
C THR A 64 8.55 1.05 7.06
N ALA A 65 7.41 1.61 6.69
CA ALA A 65 6.56 1.06 5.65
C ALA A 65 7.27 0.96 4.29
N ILE A 66 8.01 2.00 3.92
CA ILE A 66 8.77 2.02 2.66
C ILE A 66 9.92 1.01 2.71
N ILE A 67 10.68 0.96 3.81
CA ILE A 67 11.75 -0.03 4.00
C ILE A 67 11.22 -1.45 3.84
N MET A 68 10.09 -1.76 4.47
CA MET A 68 9.45 -3.08 4.38
C MET A 68 8.93 -3.38 2.97
N GLY A 69 8.39 -2.37 2.27
CA GLY A 69 7.99 -2.50 0.85
C GLY A 69 9.18 -2.77 -0.06
N LEU A 70 10.29 -2.04 0.11
CA LEU A 70 11.55 -2.27 -0.61
C LEU A 70 12.17 -3.65 -0.28
N ALA A 71 11.97 -4.14 0.94
CA ALA A 71 12.35 -5.50 1.31
C ALA A 71 11.53 -6.57 0.59
N GLY A 72 10.47 -6.20 -0.16
CA GLY A 72 9.64 -7.10 -0.95
C GLY A 72 8.33 -7.50 -0.26
N ASN A 73 7.97 -6.87 0.86
CA ASN A 73 6.73 -7.18 1.57
C ASN A 73 5.52 -6.44 0.98
N THR A 74 4.33 -7.00 1.18
CA THR A 74 3.05 -6.36 0.91
C THR A 74 2.36 -6.01 2.23
N PRO A 75 1.52 -4.95 2.28
CA PRO A 75 0.75 -4.64 3.49
C PRO A 75 -0.17 -5.78 3.94
N GLN A 76 -0.61 -6.64 3.01
CA GLN A 76 -1.52 -7.74 3.28
C GLN A 76 -0.85 -8.91 4.00
N ASP A 77 0.44 -9.13 3.76
CA ASP A 77 1.13 -10.38 4.12
C ASP A 77 2.42 -10.15 4.92
N VAL A 78 2.76 -8.89 5.22
CA VAL A 78 3.94 -8.56 6.04
C VAL A 78 3.83 -9.14 7.45
N ASN A 79 4.89 -9.80 7.91
CA ASN A 79 5.00 -10.27 9.29
C ASN A 79 5.30 -9.09 10.22
N ILE A 80 4.25 -8.55 10.84
CA ILE A 80 4.32 -7.38 11.73
C ILE A 80 5.24 -7.57 12.94
N ASP A 81 5.40 -8.79 13.43
CA ASP A 81 6.25 -9.09 14.59
C ASP A 81 7.75 -9.04 14.24
N SER A 82 8.08 -9.23 12.96
CA SER A 82 9.46 -9.16 12.48
C SER A 82 9.96 -7.75 12.20
N ILE A 83 9.04 -6.78 12.03
CA ILE A 83 9.37 -5.41 11.60
C ILE A 83 10.39 -4.74 12.54
N PRO A 84 10.23 -4.73 13.88
CA PRO A 84 11.16 -4.02 14.74
C PRO A 84 12.60 -4.53 14.62
N ALA A 85 12.80 -5.85 14.59
CA ALA A 85 14.11 -6.46 14.46
C ALA A 85 14.73 -6.17 13.08
N PHE A 86 13.93 -6.22 12.01
CA PHE A 86 14.39 -5.91 10.66
C PHE A 86 14.86 -4.46 10.53
N ILE A 87 14.07 -3.51 11.03
CA ILE A 87 14.43 -2.08 10.98
C ILE A 87 15.68 -1.78 11.81
N GLN A 88 15.83 -2.41 12.99
CA GLN A 88 17.06 -2.29 13.79
C GLN A 88 18.29 -2.80 13.03
N GLU A 89 18.17 -3.92 12.31
CA GLU A 89 19.28 -4.47 11.53
C GLU A 89 19.66 -3.56 10.35
N VAL A 90 18.67 -2.99 9.64
CA VAL A 90 18.92 -2.01 8.57
C VAL A 90 19.62 -0.78 9.12
N ALA A 91 19.17 -0.24 10.27
CA ALA A 91 19.78 0.91 10.90
C ALA A 91 21.23 0.63 11.37
N ARG A 92 21.48 -0.55 11.93
CA ARG A 92 22.81 -0.96 12.42
C ARG A 92 23.79 -1.22 11.29
N SER A 93 23.35 -1.91 10.24
CA SER A 93 24.22 -2.31 9.12
C SER A 93 24.37 -1.23 8.06
N SER A 94 23.46 -0.25 7.99
CA SER A 94 23.32 0.69 6.86
C SER A 94 23.14 -0.02 5.51
N ARG A 95 22.59 -1.23 5.54
CA ARG A 95 22.37 -2.09 4.37
C ARG A 95 20.93 -2.55 4.38
N LEU A 96 20.29 -2.54 3.21
CA LEU A 96 18.92 -3.02 3.05
C LEU A 96 18.90 -4.26 2.16
N SER A 97 18.41 -5.35 2.73
CA SER A 97 18.05 -6.55 1.99
C SER A 97 16.73 -6.29 1.24
N VAL A 98 16.78 -6.26 -0.09
CA VAL A 98 15.64 -5.94 -0.96
C VAL A 98 15.12 -7.17 -1.69
N ALA A 99 13.93 -7.06 -2.30
CA ALA A 99 13.38 -8.10 -3.18
C ALA A 99 13.31 -9.49 -2.52
N GLY A 100 12.82 -9.57 -1.28
CA GLY A 100 12.75 -10.81 -0.51
C GLY A 100 14.12 -11.41 -0.15
N GLY A 101 15.18 -10.60 -0.15
CA GLY A 101 16.55 -11.05 0.12
C GLY A 101 17.35 -11.45 -1.11
N ALA A 102 16.83 -11.23 -2.32
CA ALA A 102 17.55 -11.52 -3.55
C ALA A 102 18.76 -10.60 -3.78
N HIS A 103 18.78 -9.40 -3.19
CA HIS A 103 19.87 -8.43 -3.35
C HIS A 103 20.03 -7.54 -2.11
N VAL A 104 21.21 -6.95 -1.93
CA VAL A 104 21.49 -6.05 -0.81
C VAL A 104 22.10 -4.74 -1.31
N VAL A 105 21.49 -3.62 -0.92
CA VAL A 105 21.90 -2.27 -1.31
C VAL A 105 22.42 -1.47 -0.12
N ASP A 106 23.25 -0.46 -0.38
CA ASP A 106 23.56 0.58 0.59
C ASP A 106 22.30 1.36 0.94
N PHE A 107 22.01 1.48 2.23
CA PHE A 107 20.83 2.15 2.75
C PHE A 107 21.06 2.76 4.15
N PRO A 108 21.99 3.71 4.30
CA PRO A 108 22.05 4.53 5.51
C PRO A 108 20.74 5.33 5.63
N VAL A 109 19.88 4.97 6.58
CA VAL A 109 18.49 5.47 6.67
C VAL A 109 18.42 7.01 6.65
N ALA A 110 19.33 7.68 7.35
CA ALA A 110 19.38 9.14 7.43
C ALA A 110 19.66 9.82 6.08
N ASP A 111 20.40 9.16 5.18
CA ASP A 111 20.76 9.70 3.86
C ASP A 111 19.90 9.08 2.74
N SER A 112 19.18 8.01 3.04
CA SER A 112 18.40 7.24 2.07
C SER A 112 16.92 7.59 2.11
N ILE A 113 16.40 8.12 3.23
CA ILE A 113 15.02 8.61 3.33
C ILE A 113 15.06 10.09 3.68
N LEU A 114 14.78 10.92 2.68
CA LEU A 114 14.83 12.37 2.75
C LEU A 114 13.42 12.94 2.89
N PHE A 115 13.27 13.90 3.80
CA PHE A 115 12.00 14.53 4.13
C PHE A 115 12.01 15.97 3.62
N HIS A 116 11.15 16.24 2.64
CA HIS A 116 10.99 17.55 2.00
C HIS A 116 9.67 18.19 2.43
N ALA A 117 9.69 19.48 2.79
CA ALA A 117 8.50 20.17 3.31
C ALA A 117 7.55 20.59 2.17
N GLU A 118 8.10 20.81 0.98
CA GLU A 118 7.36 21.17 -0.21
C GLU A 118 6.48 20.02 -0.73
N THR A 119 5.36 20.39 -1.35
CA THR A 119 4.46 19.46 -2.04
C THR A 119 4.86 19.33 -3.50
N LEU A 120 4.59 18.16 -4.08
CA LEU A 120 4.65 17.97 -5.52
C LEU A 120 3.39 18.53 -6.17
N ALA A 121 3.48 18.89 -7.46
CA ALA A 121 2.43 19.61 -8.18
C ALA A 121 1.08 18.88 -8.28
N ARG A 122 1.07 17.54 -8.21
CA ARG A 122 -0.13 16.72 -8.46
C ARG A 122 -0.90 16.36 -7.19
N HIS A 123 -0.22 16.12 -6.08
CA HIS A 123 -0.84 15.67 -4.84
C HIS A 123 0.07 15.94 -3.63
N GLU A 124 -0.53 16.19 -2.47
CA GLU A 124 0.18 16.53 -1.23
C GLU A 124 0.99 15.36 -0.64
N ASN A 125 0.57 14.12 -0.91
CA ASN A 125 1.25 12.90 -0.47
C ASN A 125 2.11 12.33 -1.60
N GLY A 126 3.21 13.02 -1.92
CA GLY A 126 4.16 12.61 -2.95
C GLY A 126 5.34 11.85 -2.38
N MET A 127 5.82 10.85 -3.11
CA MET A 127 7.13 10.24 -2.86
C MET A 127 7.83 9.96 -4.18
N ARG A 128 9.16 10.05 -4.18
CA ARG A 128 10.00 9.63 -5.31
C ARG A 128 11.02 8.62 -4.83
N ILE A 129 11.07 7.48 -5.50
CA ILE A 129 12.04 6.41 -5.21
C ILE A 129 13.03 6.35 -6.37
N THR A 130 14.32 6.34 -6.05
CA THR A 130 15.41 6.30 -7.04
C THR A 130 16.38 5.16 -6.72
N ALA A 131 16.68 4.35 -7.73
CA ALA A 131 17.70 3.32 -7.70
C ALA A 131 18.96 3.83 -8.41
N TRP A 132 20.12 3.57 -7.82
CA TRP A 132 21.40 4.08 -8.27
C TRP A 132 22.38 2.95 -8.57
N HIS A 133 23.25 3.16 -9.54
CA HIS A 133 24.49 2.41 -9.76
C HIS A 133 25.66 3.38 -9.57
N GLY A 134 26.25 3.37 -8.38
CA GLY A 134 27.17 4.43 -7.94
C GLY A 134 26.44 5.79 -7.90
N GLN A 135 26.88 6.74 -8.75
CA GLN A 135 26.27 8.07 -8.86
C GLN A 135 25.27 8.19 -10.02
N THR A 136 25.12 7.15 -10.84
CA THR A 136 24.22 7.17 -11.99
C THR A 136 22.84 6.63 -11.60
N PRO A 137 21.75 7.38 -11.83
CA PRO A 137 20.40 6.86 -11.60
C PRO A 137 20.06 5.80 -12.66
N LEU A 138 19.58 4.64 -12.21
CA LEU A 138 19.10 3.56 -13.08
C LEU A 138 17.61 3.70 -13.38
N LEU A 139 16.82 3.90 -12.32
CA LEU A 139 15.37 4.04 -12.36
C LEU A 139 14.96 5.05 -11.29
N HIS A 140 14.05 5.95 -11.64
CA HIS A 140 13.33 6.74 -10.65
C HIS A 140 11.84 6.73 -10.97
N LYS A 141 11.02 6.71 -9.94
CA LYS A 141 9.56 6.77 -10.06
C LYS A 141 8.97 7.65 -8.99
N THR A 142 8.00 8.46 -9.39
CA THR A 142 7.18 9.28 -8.50
C THR A 142 5.84 8.60 -8.28
N TYR A 143 5.44 8.46 -7.02
CA TYR A 143 4.17 7.88 -6.60
C TYR A 143 3.39 8.87 -5.73
N TYR A 144 2.07 8.81 -5.84
CA TYR A 144 1.16 9.59 -5.02
C TYR A 144 0.24 8.66 -4.22
N SER A 145 0.20 8.84 -2.91
CA SER A 145 -0.71 8.10 -2.02
C SER A 145 -2.04 8.86 -1.88
N ILE A 146 -3.06 8.41 -2.59
CA ILE A 146 -4.35 9.12 -2.76
C ILE A 146 -5.45 8.67 -1.78
N GLY A 147 -5.10 7.86 -0.79
CA GLY A 147 -6.05 7.36 0.23
C GLY A 147 -6.47 5.90 0.02
N GLY A 148 -7.02 5.27 1.06
CA GLY A 148 -7.47 3.86 1.01
C GLY A 148 -6.37 2.83 0.69
N GLY A 149 -5.09 3.20 0.87
CA GLY A 149 -3.92 2.37 0.51
C GLY A 149 -3.60 2.34 -0.99
N PHE A 150 -4.30 3.12 -1.81
CA PHE A 150 -4.04 3.23 -3.24
C PHE A 150 -2.86 4.17 -3.53
N ILE A 151 -2.07 3.79 -4.53
CA ILE A 151 -0.99 4.60 -5.09
C ILE A 151 -1.23 4.85 -6.58
N VAL A 152 -0.81 6.01 -7.06
CA VAL A 152 -0.83 6.36 -8.48
C VAL A 152 0.56 6.81 -8.90
N GLU A 153 1.09 6.25 -9.99
CA GLU A 153 2.31 6.71 -10.62
C GLU A 153 2.09 8.08 -11.28
N GLU A 154 3.09 8.96 -11.25
CA GLU A 154 2.97 10.31 -11.82
C GLU A 154 2.54 10.30 -13.29
N GLU A 155 3.04 9.37 -14.10
CA GLU A 155 2.68 9.28 -15.51
C GLU A 155 1.23 8.82 -15.73
N ARG A 156 0.59 8.27 -14.69
CA ARG A 156 -0.80 7.80 -14.68
C ARG A 156 -1.74 8.76 -13.96
N PHE A 157 -1.23 9.86 -13.40
CA PHE A 157 -2.03 10.80 -12.62
C PHE A 157 -3.02 11.54 -13.53
N GLY A 158 -4.32 11.45 -13.20
CA GLY A 158 -5.40 12.04 -14.00
C GLY A 158 -5.85 11.20 -15.21
N GLN A 159 -5.23 10.04 -15.45
CA GLN A 159 -5.81 9.03 -16.34
C GLN A 159 -6.86 8.26 -15.54
N SER A 160 -8.11 8.29 -16.00
CA SER A 160 -9.21 7.56 -15.38
C SER A 160 -8.82 6.09 -15.19
N HIS A 161 -8.61 5.68 -13.93
CA HIS A 161 -8.41 4.29 -13.53
C HIS A 161 -9.74 3.57 -13.30
N ASP A 162 -10.85 4.19 -13.68
CA ASP A 162 -12.14 3.54 -13.77
C ASP A 162 -12.11 2.59 -14.96
N VAL A 163 -11.50 1.42 -14.74
CA VAL A 163 -12.04 0.21 -15.31
C VAL A 163 -13.42 0.10 -14.67
N GLU A 164 -14.42 0.76 -15.26
CA GLU A 164 -15.82 0.48 -14.96
C GLU A 164 -16.02 -1.00 -15.24
N LYS A 165 -15.91 -1.80 -14.18
CA LYS A 165 -16.19 -3.22 -14.29
C LYS A 165 -17.68 -3.31 -14.55
N SER A 166 -18.03 -3.82 -15.73
CA SER A 166 -19.43 -4.05 -16.10
C SER A 166 -20.04 -5.00 -15.08
N VAL A 167 -21.01 -4.50 -14.32
CA VAL A 167 -21.78 -5.27 -13.34
C VAL A 167 -23.25 -5.30 -13.75
N PRO A 168 -24.02 -6.31 -13.33
CA PRO A 168 -25.42 -6.47 -13.73
C PRO A 168 -26.31 -5.34 -13.24
N TYR A 169 -26.01 -4.76 -12.08
CA TYR A 169 -26.83 -3.75 -11.42
C TYR A 169 -25.98 -2.54 -11.02
N ASP A 170 -25.59 -1.72 -11.99
CA ASP A 170 -24.83 -0.50 -11.74
C ASP A 170 -25.75 0.63 -11.25
N PHE A 171 -25.24 1.46 -10.33
CA PHE A 171 -25.99 2.57 -9.72
C PHE A 171 -25.04 3.70 -9.29
N HIS A 172 -25.53 4.94 -9.36
CA HIS A 172 -24.77 6.14 -8.99
C HIS A 172 -25.45 6.97 -7.89
N SER A 173 -26.61 6.52 -7.40
CA SER A 173 -27.31 7.16 -6.29
C SER A 173 -28.01 6.15 -5.38
N ALA A 174 -28.29 6.57 -4.14
CA ALA A 174 -29.08 5.77 -3.21
C ALA A 174 -30.49 5.48 -3.77
N SER A 175 -31.10 6.45 -4.45
CA SER A 175 -32.42 6.29 -5.06
C SER A 175 -32.41 5.24 -6.19
N GLU A 176 -31.38 5.22 -7.03
CA GLU A 176 -31.20 4.19 -8.06
C GLU A 176 -31.01 2.80 -7.44
N LEU A 177 -30.17 2.68 -6.41
CA LEU A 177 -29.95 1.43 -5.69
C LEU A 177 -31.27 0.86 -5.15
N LEU A 178 -32.09 1.69 -4.49
CA LEU A 178 -33.38 1.26 -3.95
C LEU A 178 -34.35 0.86 -5.07
N THR A 179 -34.40 1.62 -6.16
CA THR A 179 -35.23 1.31 -7.33
C THR A 179 -34.85 -0.04 -7.96
N LEU A 180 -33.54 -0.34 -8.06
CA LEU A 180 -33.05 -1.62 -8.56
C LEU A 180 -33.40 -2.77 -7.60
N CYS A 181 -33.25 -2.57 -6.28
CA CYS A 181 -33.64 -3.56 -5.27
C CYS A 181 -35.13 -3.92 -5.39
N GLU A 182 -36.01 -2.91 -5.47
CA GLU A 182 -37.45 -3.11 -5.63
C GLU A 182 -37.79 -3.84 -6.94
N ARG A 183 -37.17 -3.43 -8.06
CA ARG A 183 -37.42 -4.04 -9.38
C ARG A 183 -36.97 -5.50 -9.46
N GLN A 184 -35.87 -5.84 -8.81
CA GLN A 184 -35.28 -7.19 -8.86
C GLN A 184 -35.77 -8.09 -7.73
N GLY A 185 -36.49 -7.55 -6.74
CA GLY A 185 -36.89 -8.30 -5.54
C GLY A 185 -35.70 -8.73 -4.67
N LEU A 186 -34.61 -7.97 -4.70
CA LEU A 186 -33.38 -8.25 -3.96
C LEU A 186 -33.21 -7.27 -2.80
N SER A 187 -32.64 -7.73 -1.69
CA SER A 187 -32.07 -6.82 -0.68
C SER A 187 -30.83 -6.11 -1.25
N VAL A 188 -30.38 -5.04 -0.59
CA VAL A 188 -29.12 -4.37 -0.93
C VAL A 188 -27.95 -5.36 -0.96
N SER A 189 -27.85 -6.24 0.03
CA SER A 189 -26.80 -7.27 0.08
C SER A 189 -26.95 -8.31 -1.03
N GLY A 190 -28.18 -8.68 -1.40
CA GLY A 190 -28.47 -9.56 -2.51
C GLY A 190 -28.04 -8.95 -3.85
N LEU A 191 -28.37 -7.68 -4.09
CA LEU A 191 -27.95 -6.95 -5.28
C LEU A 191 -26.43 -6.81 -5.35
N MET A 192 -25.78 -6.44 -4.23
CA MET A 192 -24.33 -6.36 -4.16
C MET A 192 -23.64 -7.72 -4.38
N MET A 193 -24.21 -8.82 -3.89
CA MET A 193 -23.71 -10.17 -4.17
C MET A 193 -23.74 -10.48 -5.67
N GLN A 194 -24.81 -10.10 -6.39
CA GLN A 194 -24.89 -10.29 -7.84
C GLN A 194 -23.83 -9.46 -8.58
N ASN A 195 -23.57 -8.24 -8.13
CA ASN A 195 -22.51 -7.41 -8.70
C ASN A 195 -21.10 -7.99 -8.43
N GLU A 196 -20.83 -8.52 -7.23
CA GLU A 196 -19.56 -9.19 -6.93
C GLU A 196 -19.37 -10.49 -7.72
N LEU A 197 -20.45 -11.26 -7.92
CA LEU A 197 -20.43 -12.50 -8.71
C LEU A 197 -20.07 -12.27 -10.18
N ALA A 198 -20.30 -11.07 -10.71
CA ALA A 198 -19.84 -10.70 -12.05
C ALA A 198 -18.32 -10.51 -12.12
N LEU A 199 -17.65 -10.31 -10.98
CA LEU A 199 -16.21 -10.07 -10.91
C LEU A 199 -15.44 -11.30 -10.45
N ARG A 200 -16.05 -12.16 -9.63
CA ARG A 200 -15.40 -13.29 -8.94
C ARG A 200 -16.40 -14.41 -8.67
N SER A 201 -15.91 -15.63 -8.53
CA SER A 201 -16.72 -16.79 -8.12
C SER A 201 -17.25 -16.65 -6.68
N LYS A 202 -18.31 -17.39 -6.35
CA LYS A 202 -18.87 -17.41 -4.99
C LYS A 202 -17.85 -17.89 -3.97
N GLU A 203 -17.06 -18.89 -4.34
CA GLU A 203 -16.00 -19.47 -3.52
C GLU A 203 -14.92 -18.43 -3.20
N GLN A 204 -14.54 -17.60 -4.18
CA GLN A 204 -13.58 -16.50 -3.97
C GLN A 204 -14.15 -15.42 -3.05
N ILE A 205 -15.44 -15.09 -3.20
CA ILE A 205 -16.12 -14.10 -2.36
C ILE A 205 -16.16 -14.58 -0.90
N ASP A 206 -16.59 -15.82 -0.67
CA ASP A 206 -16.69 -16.39 0.68
C ASP A 206 -15.32 -16.53 1.35
N ALA A 207 -14.32 -17.04 0.63
CA ALA A 207 -12.96 -17.13 1.13
C ALA A 207 -12.37 -15.75 1.46
N GLY A 208 -12.65 -14.75 0.61
CA GLY A 208 -12.22 -13.37 0.84
C GLY A 208 -12.81 -12.76 2.11
N PHE A 209 -14.13 -12.86 2.30
CA PHE A 209 -14.79 -12.35 3.50
C PHE A 209 -14.41 -13.14 4.76
N ALA A 210 -14.26 -14.46 4.67
CA ALA A 210 -13.75 -15.27 5.78
C ALA A 210 -12.33 -14.83 6.19
N ARG A 211 -11.46 -14.52 5.23
CA ARG A 211 -10.11 -13.99 5.51
C ARG A 211 -10.18 -12.63 6.21
N ILE A 212 -11.01 -11.70 5.72
CA ILE A 212 -11.19 -10.38 6.35
C ILE A 212 -11.68 -10.54 7.79
N TRP A 213 -12.69 -11.37 8.01
CA TRP A 213 -13.21 -11.66 9.34
C TRP A 213 -12.13 -12.23 10.26
N GLN A 214 -11.35 -13.22 9.79
CA GLN A 214 -10.28 -13.81 10.57
C GLN A 214 -9.24 -12.77 10.98
N VAL A 215 -8.87 -11.85 10.09
CA VAL A 215 -7.94 -10.75 10.40
C VAL A 215 -8.53 -9.80 11.44
N MET A 216 -9.81 -9.43 11.31
CA MET A 216 -10.48 -8.59 12.31
C MET A 216 -10.51 -9.27 13.69
N ALA A 217 -10.91 -10.54 13.75
CA ALA A 217 -10.97 -11.33 14.98
C ALA A 217 -9.59 -11.46 15.64
N THR A 218 -8.57 -11.80 14.85
CA THR A 218 -7.18 -11.91 15.32
C THR A 218 -6.65 -10.55 15.79
N GLY A 219 -7.01 -9.45 15.11
CA GLY A 219 -6.66 -8.10 15.53
C GLY A 219 -7.27 -7.70 16.88
N ILE A 220 -8.53 -8.09 17.13
CA ILE A 220 -9.20 -7.90 18.43
C ILE A 220 -8.46 -8.70 19.51
N GLU A 221 -8.22 -9.99 19.28
CA GLU A 221 -7.53 -10.86 20.23
C GLU A 221 -6.13 -10.34 20.56
N ARG A 222 -5.37 -9.91 19.54
CA ARG A 222 -4.05 -9.29 19.72
C ARG A 222 -4.16 -8.01 20.55
N GLY A 223 -5.13 -7.14 20.26
CA GLY A 223 -5.36 -5.91 21.01
C GLY A 223 -5.71 -6.14 22.48
N MET A 224 -6.45 -7.22 22.78
CA MET A 224 -6.78 -7.61 24.15
C MET A 224 -5.58 -8.17 24.93
N ASN A 225 -4.59 -8.75 24.25
CA ASN A 225 -3.44 -9.43 24.86
C ASN A 225 -2.12 -8.63 24.77
N THR A 226 -2.08 -7.50 24.05
CA THR A 226 -0.86 -6.69 23.90
C THR A 226 -0.83 -5.58 24.93
N GLU A 227 0.05 -5.71 25.92
CA GLU A 227 0.34 -4.65 26.89
C GLU A 227 1.43 -3.70 26.36
N GLY A 228 1.38 -2.43 26.79
CA GLY A 228 2.41 -1.44 26.47
C GLY A 228 1.86 -0.03 26.34
N VAL A 229 2.75 0.91 26.05
CA VAL A 229 2.41 2.31 25.77
C VAL A 229 2.41 2.50 24.25
N LEU A 230 1.36 3.13 23.71
CA LEU A 230 1.32 3.46 22.29
C LEU A 230 2.48 4.40 21.93
N PRO A 231 3.15 4.17 20.79
CA PRO A 231 4.15 5.11 20.28
C PRO A 231 3.50 6.42 19.83
N GLY A 232 4.26 7.52 19.75
CA GLY A 232 3.75 8.79 19.21
C GLY A 232 4.10 10.07 19.97
N ARG A 233 4.76 9.94 21.15
CA ARG A 233 5.05 11.02 22.13
C ARG A 233 3.81 11.68 22.74
#